data_AF-A0A356TKG6-F1
#
_entry.id   AF-A0A356TKG6-F1
#
_cell.length_a   1.000
_cell.length_b   1.000
_cell.length_c   1.000
_cell.angle_alpha   90.00
_cell.angle_beta   90.00
_cell.angle_gamma   90.00
#
_symmetry.space_group_name_H-M   'P 1'
#
loop_
_entity.id
_entity.type
_entity.pdbx_description
1 polymer ?
#
loop_
_entity_poly.entity_id
_entity_poly.type
_entity_poly.pdbx_seq_one_letter_code
_entity_poly.pdbx_strand_id
1 'polypeptide(L)'
;MRRATALICLFAPVQLGCGLMLDLEPPEEAPAFDAGALDAGERDAGRRDAGPGDAGECVPGREVCNERDDDCDGLTDEDFDLRVDPLHCGGCDRACPSEGGAAGCQGGACSLVCDLGRADCDGDLSNGCEADLSDASTCGDCDTACAPSATCDSGTCVVPCPADQVSCGGECVDVASDERHCGGCGAPCFSDPHGAIRCESGSCVVDSCGDWHDDCNRDPSDGCETYILTDTDCGACGVACGAGAFCAGGACAAT
;
A
#
# COMPACT_ATOMS: atom_id res chain seq x y z
N MET A 1 1.96 -47.30 15.46
CA MET A 1 2.80 -46.36 16.24
C MET A 1 4.02 -46.00 15.41
N ARG A 2 3.92 -44.97 14.56
CA ARG A 2 5.03 -44.48 13.74
C ARG A 2 5.50 -43.16 14.35
N ARG A 3 6.75 -43.11 14.79
CA ARG A 3 7.39 -41.94 15.39
C ARG A 3 7.70 -40.95 14.26
N ALA A 4 7.07 -39.78 14.27
CA ALA A 4 7.47 -38.66 13.44
C ALA A 4 8.57 -37.88 14.17
N THR A 5 9.77 -37.89 13.60
CA THR A 5 10.90 -37.07 14.07
C THR A 5 10.72 -35.68 13.48
N ALA A 6 10.50 -34.67 14.34
CA ALA A 6 10.43 -33.27 13.95
C ALA A 6 11.83 -32.75 13.62
N LEU A 7 12.02 -32.23 12.40
CA LEU A 7 13.25 -31.56 11.98
C LEU A 7 13.13 -30.07 12.30
N ILE A 8 13.92 -29.63 13.29
CA ILE A 8 14.03 -28.23 13.70
C ILE A 8 15.04 -27.55 12.76
N CYS A 9 14.57 -26.66 11.89
CA CYS A 9 15.46 -25.77 11.12
C CYS A 9 15.73 -24.50 11.96
N LEU A 10 16.90 -24.47 12.60
CA LEU A 10 17.44 -23.29 13.28
C LEU A 10 17.96 -22.27 12.26
N PHE A 11 17.62 -21.01 12.51
CA PHE A 11 18.04 -19.81 11.79
C PHE A 11 19.55 -19.55 11.89
N ALA A 12 20.22 -19.32 10.76
CA ALA A 12 21.33 -18.38 10.63
C ALA A 12 21.55 -17.99 9.14
N PRO A 13 22.07 -16.78 8.84
CA PRO A 13 21.94 -16.13 7.53
C PRO A 13 23.22 -16.22 6.66
N VAL A 14 23.06 -15.91 5.37
CA VAL A 14 24.08 -15.52 4.35
C VAL A 14 24.56 -16.61 3.37
N GLN A 15 24.19 -16.34 2.09
CA GLN A 15 24.81 -16.63 0.79
C GLN A 15 24.51 -17.91 -0.03
N LEU A 16 24.15 -17.61 -1.29
CA LEU A 16 24.39 -18.32 -2.55
C LEU A 16 23.58 -19.60 -2.83
N GLY A 17 22.68 -19.45 -3.83
CA GLY A 17 22.48 -20.38 -4.94
C GLY A 17 22.36 -21.86 -4.61
N CYS A 18 21.12 -22.37 -4.59
CA CYS A 18 20.86 -23.77 -4.87
C CYS A 18 19.81 -23.86 -5.97
N GLY A 19 20.29 -23.96 -7.22
CA GLY A 19 19.48 -24.41 -8.34
C GLY A 19 19.10 -25.87 -8.10
N LEU A 20 17.80 -26.16 -8.15
CA LEU A 20 17.32 -27.52 -8.28
C LEU A 20 17.06 -27.73 -9.78
N MET A 21 18.05 -28.29 -10.47
CA MET A 21 17.86 -28.93 -11.78
C MET A 21 17.09 -30.22 -11.52
N LEU A 22 15.80 -30.24 -11.83
CA LEU A 22 15.05 -31.47 -12.03
C LEU A 22 15.09 -31.75 -13.53
N ASP A 23 15.96 -32.70 -13.90
CA ASP A 23 15.94 -33.38 -15.18
C ASP A 23 14.53 -33.95 -15.44
N LEU A 24 13.85 -33.40 -16.44
CA LEU A 24 12.64 -33.97 -17.02
C LEU A 24 12.95 -34.34 -18.46
N GLU A 25 13.31 -35.62 -18.61
CA GLU A 25 13.50 -36.32 -19.87
C GLU A 25 12.23 -36.21 -20.74
N PRO A 26 12.34 -35.92 -22.05
CA PRO A 26 11.19 -35.88 -22.95
C PRO A 26 10.64 -37.30 -23.19
N PRO A 27 9.32 -37.54 -23.09
CA PRO A 27 8.76 -38.84 -23.43
C PRO A 27 8.79 -39.09 -24.93
N GLU A 28 9.30 -40.27 -25.27
CA GLU A 28 9.53 -40.79 -26.60
C GLU A 28 8.23 -41.16 -27.33
N GLU A 29 8.20 -40.79 -28.61
CA GLU A 29 7.58 -41.43 -29.79
C GLU A 29 6.28 -42.24 -29.62
N ALA A 30 5.19 -41.69 -30.15
CA ALA A 30 3.97 -42.44 -30.48
C ALA A 30 4.09 -43.07 -31.89
N PRO A 31 3.46 -44.23 -32.15
CA PRO A 31 3.82 -45.12 -33.25
C PRO A 31 3.40 -44.62 -34.63
N ALA A 32 4.27 -44.86 -35.61
CA ALA A 32 4.00 -44.70 -37.03
C ALA A 32 2.82 -45.57 -37.47
N PHE A 33 1.77 -44.93 -37.98
CA PHE A 33 0.69 -45.60 -38.70
C PHE A 33 1.03 -45.63 -40.19
N ASP A 34 1.17 -46.85 -40.70
CA ASP A 34 1.32 -47.20 -42.11
C ASP A 34 0.06 -46.81 -42.88
N ALA A 35 0.20 -45.87 -43.81
CA ALA A 35 -0.75 -45.64 -44.88
C ALA A 35 -0.01 -45.72 -46.20
N GLY A 36 -0.13 -46.88 -46.82
CA GLY A 36 0.50 -47.25 -48.07
C GLY A 36 0.32 -46.21 -49.19
N ALA A 37 1.36 -46.13 -50.00
CA ALA A 37 1.31 -45.54 -51.32
C ALA A 37 0.18 -46.17 -52.16
N LEU A 38 -0.46 -45.33 -52.97
CA LEU A 38 -0.86 -45.53 -54.38
C LEU A 38 -2.07 -44.62 -54.68
N ASP A 39 -1.86 -43.50 -55.36
CA ASP A 39 -2.34 -43.38 -56.74
C ASP A 39 -1.56 -42.27 -57.46
N ALA A 40 -1.04 -42.63 -58.63
CA ALA A 40 -0.45 -41.70 -59.57
C ALA A 40 -1.60 -41.16 -60.42
N GLY A 41 -2.14 -40.02 -60.02
CA GLY A 41 -3.11 -39.24 -60.78
C GLY A 41 -2.50 -37.91 -61.20
N GLU A 42 -2.48 -37.70 -62.50
CA GLU A 42 -2.03 -36.58 -63.31
C GLU A 42 -1.84 -35.20 -62.66
N ARG A 43 -0.81 -34.52 -63.18
CA ARG A 43 -0.57 -33.08 -63.07
C ARG A 43 -1.87 -32.32 -63.40
N ASP A 44 -2.40 -31.58 -62.45
CA ASP A 44 -3.33 -30.50 -62.75
C ASP A 44 -2.59 -29.16 -62.67
N ALA A 45 -2.17 -28.70 -63.84
CA ALA A 45 -1.82 -27.32 -64.05
C ALA A 45 -3.11 -26.49 -64.02
N GLY A 46 -3.52 -26.08 -62.81
CA GLY A 46 -4.21 -24.82 -62.57
C GLY A 46 -5.71 -24.89 -62.19
N ARG A 47 -5.99 -24.52 -60.94
CA ARG A 47 -7.07 -23.59 -60.55
C ARG A 47 -6.82 -23.15 -59.09
N ARG A 48 -6.33 -21.92 -58.84
CA ARG A 48 -7.09 -20.69 -58.58
C ARG A 48 -8.15 -20.85 -57.51
N ASP A 49 -7.74 -20.64 -56.26
CA ASP A 49 -8.61 -20.14 -55.19
C ASP A 49 -8.38 -18.64 -54.96
N ALA A 50 -8.25 -17.90 -56.07
CA ALA A 50 -8.62 -16.49 -56.05
C ALA A 50 -10.14 -16.44 -55.91
N GLY A 51 -10.62 -15.95 -54.76
CA GLY A 51 -12.02 -15.60 -54.58
C GLY A 51 -12.51 -14.66 -55.70
N PRO A 52 -13.82 -14.58 -55.94
CA PRO A 52 -14.38 -13.78 -57.03
C PRO A 52 -14.25 -12.30 -56.68
N GLY A 53 -13.12 -11.69 -57.06
CA GLY A 53 -12.76 -10.33 -56.67
C GLY A 53 -11.77 -9.66 -57.61
N ASP A 54 -10.49 -10.02 -57.59
CA ASP A 54 -9.47 -9.19 -58.24
C ASP A 54 -8.40 -9.96 -59.00
N ALA A 55 -8.20 -9.55 -60.25
CA ALA A 55 -7.06 -9.90 -61.10
C ALA A 55 -5.95 -8.86 -60.89
N GLY A 56 -5.29 -8.92 -59.73
CA GLY A 56 -4.10 -8.12 -59.40
C GLY A 56 -3.01 -9.02 -58.83
N GLU A 57 -1.79 -8.89 -59.35
CA GLU A 57 -0.60 -9.50 -58.77
C GLU A 57 -0.48 -9.04 -57.30
N CYS A 58 -0.32 -9.96 -56.37
CA CYS A 58 0.05 -9.61 -55.00
C CYS A 58 1.37 -8.85 -55.05
N VAL A 59 1.43 -7.66 -54.43
CA VAL A 59 2.62 -6.81 -54.40
C VAL A 59 3.23 -6.98 -53.00
N PRO A 60 4.41 -7.63 -52.87
CA PRO A 60 4.97 -7.96 -51.57
C PRO A 60 5.23 -6.69 -50.75
N GLY A 61 4.52 -6.60 -49.63
CA GLY A 61 4.56 -5.56 -48.64
C GLY A 61 5.06 -6.08 -47.30
N ARG A 62 4.91 -5.27 -46.25
CA ARG A 62 5.04 -5.74 -44.87
C ARG A 62 3.68 -6.31 -44.47
N GLU A 63 3.68 -7.48 -43.83
CA GLU A 63 2.46 -8.05 -43.26
C GLU A 63 1.75 -7.04 -42.34
N VAL A 64 0.47 -6.88 -42.59
CA VAL A 64 -0.46 -6.10 -41.77
C VAL A 64 -1.68 -6.95 -41.53
N CYS A 65 -2.19 -6.87 -40.32
CA CYS A 65 -3.30 -7.69 -39.88
C CYS A 65 -4.61 -7.35 -40.62
N ASN A 66 -4.84 -7.96 -41.78
CA ASN A 66 -5.99 -7.61 -42.64
C ASN A 66 -6.63 -8.82 -43.34
N GLU A 67 -6.30 -10.04 -42.94
CA GLU A 67 -6.76 -11.30 -43.54
C GLU A 67 -6.35 -11.46 -45.02
N ARG A 68 -5.27 -10.80 -45.44
CA ARG A 68 -4.67 -10.96 -46.77
C ARG A 68 -3.19 -11.29 -46.61
N ASP A 69 -2.73 -12.10 -47.54
CA ASP A 69 -1.31 -12.35 -47.82
C ASP A 69 -0.71 -11.07 -48.43
N ASP A 70 -0.09 -10.20 -47.62
CA ASP A 70 0.48 -8.93 -48.09
C ASP A 70 1.94 -9.09 -48.53
N ASP A 71 2.67 -10.09 -48.04
CA ASP A 71 4.04 -10.42 -48.43
C ASP A 71 4.14 -11.49 -49.54
N CYS A 72 3.00 -12.09 -49.90
CA CYS A 72 2.80 -13.03 -51.00
C CYS A 72 3.49 -14.40 -50.80
N ASP A 73 3.66 -14.86 -49.55
CA ASP A 73 4.31 -16.14 -49.25
C ASP A 73 3.34 -17.35 -49.28
N GLY A 74 2.04 -17.09 -49.39
CA GLY A 74 0.97 -18.08 -49.46
C GLY A 74 0.35 -18.45 -48.11
N LEU A 75 0.76 -17.79 -47.04
CA LEU A 75 0.13 -17.81 -45.73
C LEU A 75 -0.62 -16.49 -45.52
N THR A 76 -1.27 -16.33 -44.38
CA THR A 76 -2.05 -15.12 -44.10
C THR A 76 -1.83 -14.74 -42.65
N ASP A 77 -1.29 -13.54 -42.42
CA ASP A 77 -1.06 -12.96 -41.09
C ASP A 77 -0.17 -13.84 -40.17
N GLU A 78 0.77 -14.60 -40.73
CA GLU A 78 1.65 -15.53 -40.01
C GLU A 78 2.87 -14.89 -39.35
N ASP A 79 3.20 -13.65 -39.71
CA ASP A 79 4.31 -12.89 -39.15
C ASP A 79 4.04 -12.37 -37.71
N PHE A 80 2.82 -12.54 -37.20
CA PHE A 80 2.42 -12.11 -35.86
C PHE A 80 2.54 -13.26 -34.84
N ASP A 81 3.22 -13.03 -33.70
CA ASP A 81 3.31 -14.03 -32.64
C ASP A 81 2.02 -14.07 -31.81
N LEU A 82 1.08 -14.90 -32.26
CA LEU A 82 -0.21 -15.04 -31.59
C LEU A 82 -0.15 -15.73 -30.22
N ARG A 83 1.01 -16.24 -29.81
CA ARG A 83 1.14 -17.03 -28.57
C ARG A 83 1.64 -16.22 -27.39
N VAL A 84 2.43 -15.18 -27.64
CA VAL A 84 3.03 -14.36 -26.58
C VAL A 84 2.99 -12.86 -26.83
N ASP A 85 2.60 -12.39 -28.03
CA ASP A 85 2.43 -10.95 -28.26
C ASP A 85 1.12 -10.44 -27.63
N PRO A 86 1.18 -9.53 -26.64
CA PRO A 86 -0.01 -8.93 -26.05
C PRO A 86 -0.84 -8.09 -27.04
N LEU A 87 -0.29 -7.67 -28.17
CA LEU A 87 -1.03 -6.90 -29.20
C LEU A 87 -1.76 -7.79 -30.21
N HIS A 88 -1.39 -9.07 -30.32
CA HIS A 88 -1.96 -10.04 -31.28
C HIS A 88 -2.31 -11.37 -30.59
N CYS A 89 -2.82 -11.34 -29.36
CA CYS A 89 -2.89 -12.54 -28.53
C CYS A 89 -4.04 -13.47 -28.92
N GLY A 90 -3.71 -14.66 -29.43
CA GLY A 90 -4.68 -15.67 -29.89
C GLY A 90 -5.39 -15.29 -31.19
N GLY A 91 -5.03 -14.16 -31.78
CA GLY A 91 -5.65 -13.63 -32.96
C GLY A 91 -5.06 -12.29 -33.35
N CYS A 92 -5.17 -12.02 -34.63
CA CYS A 92 -4.68 -10.82 -35.25
C CYS A 92 -5.43 -9.58 -34.70
N ASP A 93 -4.70 -8.48 -34.41
CA ASP A 93 -5.17 -7.25 -33.73
C ASP A 93 -5.95 -7.47 -32.41
N ARG A 94 -5.78 -8.63 -31.77
CA ARG A 94 -6.43 -8.97 -30.51
C ARG A 94 -5.57 -8.52 -29.33
N ALA A 95 -5.50 -7.21 -29.15
CA ALA A 95 -4.76 -6.62 -28.04
C ALA A 95 -5.37 -7.00 -26.68
N CYS A 96 -4.52 -7.42 -25.75
CA CYS A 96 -4.90 -7.72 -24.39
C CYS A 96 -5.13 -6.42 -23.59
N PRO A 97 -6.17 -6.36 -22.76
CA PRO A 97 -6.49 -5.18 -21.96
C PRO A 97 -5.42 -4.90 -20.90
N SER A 98 -5.09 -3.62 -20.72
CA SER A 98 -4.03 -3.14 -19.82
C SER A 98 -4.47 -1.99 -18.92
N GLU A 99 -5.78 -1.76 -18.79
CA GLU A 99 -6.27 -0.67 -17.95
C GLU A 99 -6.02 -1.01 -16.47
N GLY A 100 -5.30 -0.14 -15.76
CA GLY A 100 -4.96 -0.35 -14.34
C GLY A 100 -4.00 -1.51 -14.06
N GLY A 101 -3.30 -2.03 -15.07
CA GLY A 101 -2.36 -3.13 -14.90
C GLY A 101 -1.52 -3.44 -16.13
N ALA A 102 -0.74 -4.51 -16.05
CA ALA A 102 0.07 -5.03 -17.14
C ALA A 102 -0.64 -6.19 -17.86
N ALA A 103 -0.84 -6.03 -19.17
CA ALA A 103 -1.33 -7.07 -20.05
C ALA A 103 -0.22 -8.07 -20.41
N GLY A 104 -0.56 -9.36 -20.43
CA GLY A 104 0.29 -10.43 -20.91
C GLY A 104 -0.43 -11.32 -21.92
N CYS A 105 0.34 -12.09 -22.68
CA CYS A 105 -0.18 -13.13 -23.55
C CYS A 105 0.55 -14.44 -23.29
N GLN A 106 -0.19 -15.51 -23.04
CA GLN A 106 0.40 -16.83 -22.85
C GLN A 106 -0.45 -17.91 -23.52
N GLY A 107 0.16 -18.59 -24.51
CA GLY A 107 -0.51 -19.65 -25.26
C GLY A 107 -1.70 -19.14 -26.08
N GLY A 108 -1.68 -17.85 -26.47
CA GLY A 108 -2.78 -17.21 -27.18
C GLY A 108 -3.98 -16.82 -26.30
N ALA A 109 -3.80 -16.82 -24.97
CA ALA A 109 -4.77 -16.28 -24.04
C ALA A 109 -4.20 -15.05 -23.33
N CYS A 110 -5.01 -14.00 -23.21
CA CYS A 110 -4.66 -12.81 -22.45
C CYS A 110 -4.57 -13.14 -20.96
N SER A 111 -3.59 -12.54 -20.30
CA SER A 111 -3.47 -12.48 -18.84
C SER A 111 -3.35 -11.03 -18.39
N LEU A 112 -3.72 -10.77 -17.14
CA LEU A 112 -3.71 -9.44 -16.54
C LEU A 112 -3.05 -9.52 -15.17
N VAL A 113 -2.18 -8.56 -14.88
CA VAL A 113 -1.60 -8.35 -13.56
C VAL A 113 -1.87 -6.92 -13.14
N CYS A 114 -2.67 -6.73 -12.10
CA CYS A 114 -3.03 -5.40 -11.63
C CYS A 114 -1.84 -4.63 -11.05
N ASP A 115 -1.86 -3.32 -11.25
CA ASP A 115 -0.95 -2.41 -10.58
C ASP A 115 -1.15 -2.45 -9.06
N LEU A 116 -0.15 -1.98 -8.31
CA LEU A 116 -0.23 -1.91 -6.86
C LEU A 116 -1.46 -1.10 -6.43
N GLY A 117 -2.31 -1.70 -5.60
CA GLY A 117 -3.52 -1.05 -5.11
C GLY A 117 -4.67 -1.03 -6.12
N ARG A 118 -4.62 -1.84 -7.19
CA ARG A 118 -5.76 -2.07 -8.07
C ARG A 118 -6.18 -3.54 -8.07
N ALA A 119 -7.43 -3.78 -8.45
CA ALA A 119 -7.99 -5.12 -8.57
C ALA A 119 -8.94 -5.23 -9.76
N ASP A 120 -9.01 -6.44 -10.31
CA ASP A 120 -10.07 -6.93 -11.20
C ASP A 120 -11.15 -7.56 -10.31
N CYS A 121 -12.29 -6.89 -10.17
CA CYS A 121 -13.33 -7.26 -9.20
C CYS A 121 -14.44 -8.11 -9.80
N ASP A 122 -14.68 -8.01 -11.10
CA ASP A 122 -15.68 -8.83 -11.80
C ASP A 122 -15.07 -10.03 -12.54
N GLY A 123 -13.73 -10.11 -12.62
CA GLY A 123 -12.99 -11.14 -13.33
C GLY A 123 -13.05 -10.98 -14.86
N ASP A 124 -13.54 -9.85 -15.35
CA ASP A 124 -13.65 -9.56 -16.77
C ASP A 124 -12.40 -8.85 -17.26
N LEU A 125 -11.46 -9.65 -17.76
CA LEU A 125 -10.22 -9.16 -18.36
C LEU A 125 -10.44 -8.04 -19.38
N SER A 126 -11.61 -7.97 -20.06
CA SER A 126 -11.89 -6.96 -21.09
C SER A 126 -11.87 -5.51 -20.59
N ASN A 127 -12.11 -5.28 -19.28
CA ASN A 127 -12.15 -3.95 -18.68
C ASN A 127 -10.94 -3.63 -17.78
N GLY A 128 -10.05 -4.60 -17.56
CA GLY A 128 -8.79 -4.42 -16.84
C GLY A 128 -8.94 -4.54 -15.31
N CYS A 129 -8.15 -3.76 -14.57
CA CYS A 129 -8.20 -3.66 -13.11
C CYS A 129 -8.94 -2.38 -12.73
N GLU A 130 -10.26 -2.46 -12.82
CA GLU A 130 -11.21 -1.37 -12.75
C GLU A 130 -11.33 -0.76 -11.35
N ALA A 131 -10.97 -1.48 -10.28
CA ALA A 131 -11.06 -0.97 -8.92
C ALA A 131 -9.75 -0.35 -8.41
N ASP A 132 -9.88 0.77 -7.69
CA ASP A 132 -8.81 1.34 -6.87
C ASP A 132 -9.01 0.92 -5.41
N LEU A 133 -8.06 0.18 -4.84
CA LEU A 133 -8.16 -0.35 -3.49
C LEU A 133 -7.90 0.69 -2.39
N SER A 134 -7.60 1.93 -2.78
CA SER A 134 -7.57 3.09 -1.90
C SER A 134 -8.85 3.92 -1.93
N ASP A 135 -9.81 3.57 -2.79
CA ASP A 135 -11.12 4.20 -2.78
C ASP A 135 -11.99 3.69 -1.64
N ALA A 136 -12.82 4.58 -1.10
CA ALA A 136 -13.75 4.25 -0.02
C ALA A 136 -14.81 3.21 -0.44
N SER A 137 -15.04 2.99 -1.74
CA SER A 137 -15.97 1.96 -2.24
C SER A 137 -15.37 0.56 -2.32
N THR A 138 -14.04 0.43 -2.30
CA THR A 138 -13.27 -0.79 -2.62
C THR A 138 -12.04 -0.90 -1.72
N CYS A 139 -12.17 -0.50 -0.46
CA CYS A 139 -11.04 -0.29 0.45
C CYS A 139 -10.36 -1.59 0.85
N GLY A 140 -9.16 -1.85 0.31
CA GLY A 140 -8.37 -3.05 0.57
C GLY A 140 -8.83 -4.29 -0.21
N ASP A 141 -10.11 -4.36 -0.61
CA ASP A 141 -10.66 -5.37 -1.51
C ASP A 141 -11.91 -4.85 -2.25
N CYS A 142 -12.35 -5.63 -3.25
CA CYS A 142 -13.46 -5.30 -4.14
C CYS A 142 -14.82 -5.10 -3.47
N ASP A 143 -15.05 -5.75 -2.32
CA ASP A 143 -16.36 -5.80 -1.68
C ASP A 143 -16.42 -4.92 -0.41
N THR A 144 -15.32 -4.26 -0.06
CA THR A 144 -15.19 -3.45 1.15
C THR A 144 -15.50 -1.99 0.87
N ALA A 145 -16.79 -1.65 0.98
CA ALA A 145 -17.23 -0.25 1.02
C ALA A 145 -17.21 0.30 2.45
N CYS A 146 -16.55 1.44 2.62
CA CYS A 146 -16.52 2.18 3.87
C CYS A 146 -17.87 2.83 4.19
N ALA A 147 -18.15 2.93 5.49
CA ALA A 147 -19.31 3.66 5.99
C ALA A 147 -19.29 5.13 5.52
N PRO A 148 -20.45 5.81 5.45
CA PRO A 148 -20.46 7.25 5.15
C PRO A 148 -19.57 8.00 6.13
N SER A 149 -18.81 8.96 5.61
CA SER A 149 -17.79 9.75 6.35
C SER A 149 -16.52 8.98 6.74
N ALA A 150 -16.41 7.68 6.49
CA ALA A 150 -15.14 6.96 6.57
C ALA A 150 -14.34 7.11 5.26
N THR A 151 -13.02 7.06 5.40
CA THR A 151 -12.04 7.08 4.31
C THR A 151 -11.29 5.76 4.30
N CYS A 152 -10.79 5.34 3.14
CA CYS A 152 -9.87 4.22 3.10
C CYS A 152 -8.46 4.70 3.50
N ASP A 153 -7.91 4.15 4.56
CA ASP A 153 -6.52 4.34 4.95
C ASP A 153 -5.84 2.98 5.00
N SER A 154 -4.83 2.80 4.14
CA SER A 154 -4.00 1.59 4.11
C SER A 154 -4.82 0.28 4.02
N GLY A 155 -5.89 0.28 3.21
CA GLY A 155 -6.78 -0.87 3.02
C GLY A 155 -7.75 -1.13 4.18
N THR A 156 -7.91 -0.18 5.10
CA THR A 156 -8.89 -0.24 6.18
C THR A 156 -9.76 1.00 6.18
N CYS A 157 -11.07 0.81 6.39
CA CYS A 157 -11.99 1.93 6.57
C CYS A 157 -11.74 2.59 7.93
N VAL A 158 -11.31 3.85 7.90
CA VAL A 158 -11.11 4.67 9.09
C VAL A 158 -12.09 5.83 9.07
N VAL A 159 -12.69 6.13 10.21
CA VAL A 159 -13.43 7.39 10.37
C VAL A 159 -12.39 8.45 10.76
N PRO A 160 -12.11 9.45 9.91
CA PRO A 160 -11.20 10.52 10.28
C PRO A 160 -11.79 11.27 11.47
N CYS A 161 -10.91 11.79 12.32
CA CYS A 161 -11.35 12.60 13.44
C CYS A 161 -11.97 13.92 12.96
N PRO A 162 -12.88 14.52 13.76
CA PRO A 162 -13.33 15.88 13.54
C PRO A 162 -12.15 16.85 13.37
N ALA A 163 -12.42 18.00 12.77
CA ALA A 163 -11.41 19.05 12.66
C ALA A 163 -10.76 19.33 14.03
N ASP A 164 -9.44 19.55 14.01
CA ASP A 164 -8.60 19.85 15.17
C ASP A 164 -8.49 18.73 16.22
N GLN A 165 -8.88 17.50 15.88
CA GLN A 165 -8.65 16.30 16.72
C GLN A 165 -7.68 15.32 16.07
N VAL A 166 -7.01 14.53 16.90
CA VAL A 166 -6.02 13.53 16.50
C VAL A 166 -6.54 12.14 16.87
N SER A 167 -6.35 11.17 15.97
CA SER A 167 -6.66 9.77 16.26
C SER A 167 -5.59 9.17 17.17
N CYS A 168 -5.96 8.91 18.42
CA CYS A 168 -5.13 8.30 19.44
C CYS A 168 -5.64 6.88 19.72
N GLY A 169 -5.15 5.90 18.96
CA GLY A 169 -5.57 4.51 19.12
C GLY A 169 -7.03 4.24 18.73
N GLY A 170 -7.58 5.03 17.81
CA GLY A 170 -8.97 4.92 17.34
C GLY A 170 -9.96 5.80 18.08
N GLU A 171 -9.54 6.50 19.14
CA GLU A 171 -10.32 7.57 19.78
C GLU A 171 -9.86 8.92 19.25
N CYS A 172 -10.80 9.82 18.97
CA CYS A 172 -10.49 11.18 18.56
C CYS A 172 -10.31 12.07 19.77
N VAL A 173 -9.13 12.66 19.88
CA VAL A 173 -8.70 13.44 21.05
C VAL A 173 -8.26 14.83 20.63
N ASP A 174 -8.67 15.84 21.39
CA ASP A 174 -8.17 17.20 21.26
C ASP A 174 -6.83 17.32 22.01
N VAL A 175 -5.73 17.17 21.27
CA VAL A 175 -4.38 17.31 21.82
C VAL A 175 -4.00 18.75 22.18
N ALA A 176 -4.84 19.74 21.85
CA ALA A 176 -4.59 21.13 22.19
C ALA A 176 -5.10 21.50 23.59
N SER A 177 -6.03 20.72 24.15
CA SER A 177 -6.68 21.03 25.44
C SER A 177 -6.85 19.83 26.40
N ASP A 178 -6.75 18.58 25.93
CA ASP A 178 -6.80 17.41 26.82
C ASP A 178 -5.48 17.25 27.59
N GLU A 179 -5.54 17.42 28.91
CA GLU A 179 -4.42 17.27 29.85
C GLU A 179 -3.77 15.89 29.80
N ARG A 180 -4.44 14.85 29.32
CA ARG A 180 -3.90 13.48 29.19
C ARG A 180 -3.21 13.23 27.85
N HIS A 181 -3.35 14.15 26.90
CA HIS A 181 -2.89 14.02 25.52
C HIS A 181 -2.30 15.35 25.00
N CYS A 182 -1.70 16.14 25.88
CA CYS A 182 -1.29 17.50 25.57
C CYS A 182 -0.09 17.53 24.61
N GLY A 183 -0.31 18.04 23.41
CA GLY A 183 0.66 18.06 22.33
C GLY A 183 0.83 16.72 21.60
N GLY A 184 0.16 15.65 22.04
CA GLY A 184 0.21 14.35 21.38
C GLY A 184 -0.46 13.21 22.14
N CYS A 185 -0.69 12.10 21.45
CA CYS A 185 -1.33 10.93 22.03
C CYS A 185 -0.55 10.35 23.21
N GLY A 186 -1.18 10.24 24.38
CA GLY A 186 -0.59 9.66 25.58
C GLY A 186 0.51 10.53 26.19
N ALA A 187 0.49 11.83 25.93
CA ALA A 187 1.39 12.82 26.53
C ALA A 187 0.66 13.60 27.65
N PRO A 188 0.48 13.01 28.85
CA PRO A 188 -0.17 13.73 29.94
C PRO A 188 0.73 14.85 30.46
N CYS A 189 0.12 15.95 30.90
CA CYS A 189 0.80 16.97 31.67
C CYS A 189 1.23 16.44 33.04
N PHE A 190 2.26 17.07 33.62
CA PHE A 190 2.71 16.75 34.97
C PHE A 190 1.57 16.96 35.97
N SER A 191 1.45 16.03 36.93
CA SER A 191 0.46 16.12 38.00
C SER A 191 1.13 16.67 39.25
N ASP A 192 0.88 17.95 39.54
CA ASP A 192 1.45 18.63 40.69
C ASP A 192 0.51 18.55 41.92
N PRO A 193 1.00 18.21 43.13
CA PRO A 193 0.17 18.15 44.33
C PRO A 193 -0.12 19.54 44.95
N HIS A 194 0.61 20.58 44.55
CA HIS A 194 0.56 21.94 45.09
C HIS A 194 -0.02 22.94 44.09
N GLY A 195 -0.57 22.48 42.96
CA GLY A 195 -1.04 23.34 41.89
C GLY A 195 -1.88 22.60 40.86
N ALA A 196 -2.41 23.37 39.92
CA ALA A 196 -3.09 22.87 38.74
C ALA A 196 -2.22 23.09 37.52
N ILE A 197 -2.11 22.08 36.66
CA ILE A 197 -1.49 22.16 35.34
C ILE A 197 -2.57 21.87 34.32
N ARG A 198 -2.67 22.70 33.29
CA ARG A 198 -3.63 22.53 32.19
C ARG A 198 -2.91 22.39 30.86
N CYS A 199 -3.61 21.85 29.87
CA CYS A 199 -3.15 21.89 28.49
C CYS A 199 -3.66 23.17 27.80
N GLU A 200 -2.76 23.94 27.21
CA GLU A 200 -3.08 25.13 26.44
C GLU A 200 -2.35 25.13 25.11
N SER A 201 -3.11 25.10 24.02
CA SER A 201 -2.57 25.08 22.65
C SER A 201 -1.55 23.96 22.41
N GLY A 202 -1.76 22.81 23.06
CA GLY A 202 -0.89 21.62 22.93
C GLY A 202 0.41 21.71 23.72
N SER A 203 0.49 22.62 24.69
CA SER A 203 1.59 22.67 25.65
C SER A 203 1.04 22.70 27.07
N CYS A 204 1.68 21.97 27.97
CA CYS A 204 1.34 22.03 29.38
C CYS A 204 1.73 23.39 29.93
N VAL A 205 0.88 23.98 30.77
CA VAL A 205 1.15 25.24 31.46
C VAL A 205 0.72 25.11 32.91
N VAL A 206 1.50 25.70 33.82
CA VAL A 206 1.08 25.86 35.22
C VAL A 206 -0.08 26.85 35.25
N ASP A 207 -1.25 26.38 35.68
CA ASP A 207 -2.48 27.18 35.73
C ASP A 207 -2.54 28.01 37.01
N SER A 208 -2.27 27.36 38.14
CA SER A 208 -2.25 28.02 39.43
C SER A 208 -1.42 27.23 40.43
N CYS A 209 -0.76 27.96 41.34
CA CYS A 209 -0.11 27.39 42.50
C CYS A 209 -0.94 27.68 43.77
N GLY A 210 -1.06 26.66 44.60
CA GLY A 210 -1.73 26.65 45.90
C GLY A 210 -0.76 26.26 47.02
N ASP A 211 -1.29 26.10 48.23
CA ASP A 211 -0.54 25.58 49.39
C ASP A 211 0.81 26.25 49.68
N TRP A 212 0.90 27.56 49.42
CA TRP A 212 2.13 28.34 49.59
C TRP A 212 3.29 27.84 48.74
N HIS A 213 3.01 27.40 47.52
CA HIS A 213 4.02 27.13 46.50
C HIS A 213 3.90 28.13 45.34
N ASP A 214 4.97 28.27 44.58
CA ASP A 214 5.06 29.12 43.39
C ASP A 214 5.93 28.42 42.33
N ASP A 215 5.67 28.73 41.06
CA ASP A 215 6.38 28.22 39.88
C ASP A 215 7.51 29.21 39.53
N CYS A 216 8.70 28.96 40.07
CA CYS A 216 9.79 29.94 40.02
C CYS A 216 10.65 29.80 38.77
N ASN A 217 10.76 28.60 38.22
CA ASN A 217 11.49 28.32 36.99
C ASN A 217 10.62 28.48 35.72
N ARG A 218 9.28 28.55 35.86
CA ARG A 218 8.30 28.55 34.77
C ARG A 218 8.34 27.30 33.90
N ASP A 219 8.71 26.17 34.50
CA ASP A 219 8.73 24.87 33.84
C ASP A 219 7.47 24.06 34.22
N PRO A 220 6.54 23.85 33.29
CA PRO A 220 5.35 23.05 33.55
C PRO A 220 5.66 21.56 33.81
N SER A 221 6.91 21.13 33.68
CA SER A 221 7.34 19.74 33.88
C SER A 221 7.56 19.39 35.35
N ASP A 222 7.79 20.38 36.22
CA ASP A 222 7.97 20.19 37.67
C ASP A 222 7.01 21.02 38.54
N GLY A 223 6.16 21.85 37.93
CA GLY A 223 4.95 22.38 38.56
C GLY A 223 5.23 23.52 39.53
N CYS A 224 4.62 23.48 40.71
CA CYS A 224 4.76 24.52 41.73
C CYS A 224 5.85 24.10 42.72
N GLU A 225 7.10 24.17 42.28
CA GLU A 225 8.24 23.50 42.87
C GLU A 225 8.81 24.21 44.10
N THR A 226 8.49 25.49 44.30
CA THR A 226 9.10 26.31 45.35
C THR A 226 8.14 26.65 46.47
N TYR A 227 8.46 26.24 47.70
CA TYR A 227 7.72 26.63 48.91
C TYR A 227 8.04 28.08 49.31
N ILE A 228 7.03 28.97 49.29
CA ILE A 228 7.21 30.43 49.45
C ILE A 228 7.06 30.95 50.90
N LEU A 229 7.33 30.10 51.89
CA LEU A 229 7.40 30.49 53.32
C LEU A 229 8.80 30.28 53.90
N THR A 230 9.82 30.38 53.05
CA THR A 230 11.22 30.34 53.46
C THR A 230 11.83 31.74 53.53
N ASP A 231 12.96 31.88 54.21
CA ASP A 231 13.67 33.17 54.28
C ASP A 231 14.30 33.59 52.94
N THR A 232 14.39 32.68 51.96
CA THR A 232 14.91 32.95 50.60
C THR A 232 13.81 33.27 49.59
N ASP A 233 12.59 32.78 49.83
CA ASP A 233 11.45 32.89 48.93
C ASP A 233 10.22 33.27 49.76
N CYS A 234 10.17 34.48 50.30
CA CYS A 234 9.12 34.89 51.23
C CYS A 234 7.96 35.57 50.52
N GLY A 235 6.87 34.82 50.31
CA GLY A 235 5.65 35.28 49.66
C GLY A 235 5.70 35.32 48.13
N ALA A 236 6.87 35.17 47.52
CA ALA A 236 7.09 34.96 46.09
C ALA A 236 8.52 34.46 45.84
N CYS A 237 8.75 33.94 44.63
CA CYS A 237 10.08 33.52 44.15
C CYS A 237 11.18 34.58 44.35
N GLY A 238 12.28 34.17 44.98
CA GLY A 238 13.48 34.99 45.15
C GLY A 238 13.33 36.18 46.10
N VAL A 239 12.21 36.30 46.83
CA VAL A 239 12.02 37.37 47.83
C VAL A 239 12.74 36.99 49.13
N ALA A 240 14.03 37.25 49.19
CA ALA A 240 14.83 36.98 50.38
C ALA A 240 14.63 38.04 51.47
N CYS A 241 14.50 37.61 52.72
CA CYS A 241 14.44 38.51 53.86
C CYS A 241 15.83 39.08 54.20
N GLY A 242 15.86 40.38 54.51
CA GLY A 242 17.09 41.07 54.89
C GLY A 242 17.66 40.56 56.22
N ALA A 243 18.91 40.90 56.51
CA ALA A 243 19.58 40.49 57.74
C ALA A 243 18.77 40.89 59.00
N GLY A 244 18.48 39.91 59.85
CA GLY A 244 17.67 40.10 61.07
C GLY A 244 16.14 40.05 60.84
N ALA A 245 15.70 39.64 59.64
CA ALA A 245 14.29 39.36 59.35
C ALA A 245 14.09 37.87 59.02
N PHE A 246 12.87 37.38 59.23
CA PHE A 246 12.43 36.02 58.91
C PHE A 246 11.11 36.07 58.13
N CYS A 247 10.78 35.01 57.41
CA CYS A 247 9.51 34.93 56.71
C CYS A 247 8.36 34.59 57.66
N ALA A 248 7.36 35.47 57.76
CA ALA A 248 6.18 35.30 58.59
C ALA A 248 4.91 35.44 57.74
N GLY A 249 4.25 34.32 57.44
CA GLY A 249 2.99 34.33 56.68
C GLY A 249 3.11 34.96 55.27
N GLY A 250 4.26 34.78 54.62
CA GLY A 250 4.54 35.32 53.28
C GLY A 250 5.04 36.77 53.27
N ALA A 251 5.41 37.33 54.43
CA ALA A 251 6.02 38.65 54.51
C ALA A 251 7.25 38.64 55.43
N CYS A 252 8.30 39.38 55.05
CA CYS A 252 9.48 39.52 55.89
C CYS A 252 9.17 40.35 57.14
N ALA A 253 9.40 39.76 58.31
CA ALA A 253 9.22 40.39 59.61
C ALA A 253 10.57 40.50 60.33
N ALA A 254 10.87 41.66 60.90
CA ALA A 254 12.03 41.84 61.76
C ALA A 254 11.81 41.13 63.11
N THR A 255 12.89 40.60 63.67
CA THR A 255 12.92 40.04 65.04
C THR A 255 12.80 41.10 66.12
#